data_AF-A0A5E4JYY0-F1
#
_entry.id   AF-A0A5E4JYY0-F1
#
_cell.length_a   1.000
_cell.length_b   1.000
_cell.length_c   1.000
_cell.angle_alpha   90.00
_cell.angle_beta   90.00
_cell.angle_gamma   90.00
#
_symmetry.space_group_name_H-M   'P 1'
#
loop_
_entity.id
_entity.type
_entity.pdbx_description
1 polymer ?
#
loop_
_entity_poly.entity_id
_entity_poly.type
_entity_poly.pdbx_seq_one_letter_code
_entity_poly.pdbx_strand_id
1 'polypeptide(L)'
;MVKNNSKKDRCEDCGDECECDDDSCECGHDHSHEEMNMPINPQMNFDADTRAAIQEIQILEHNFEQLMQQKHLFNMEISETDLALKELESSSGDVFKLVGSQVIIKTTKEKIVTDLNHKKELLNLRMKNMDSQEKEFSDRIEELRQQIMKKIGKA
;
A
#
# COMPACT_ATOMS: atom_id res chain seq x y z
N MET A 1 -8.82 51.95 52.49
CA MET A 1 -7.74 51.12 51.92
C MET A 1 -8.11 49.67 52.16
N VAL A 2 -8.86 49.07 51.22
CA VAL A 2 -9.19 47.65 51.24
C VAL A 2 -8.05 46.93 50.52
N LYS A 3 -7.45 45.94 51.18
CA LYS A 3 -6.40 45.08 50.61
C LYS A 3 -7.10 44.04 49.74
N ASN A 4 -6.99 44.14 48.41
CA ASN A 4 -7.32 43.03 47.52
C ASN A 4 -6.18 42.00 47.63
N ASN A 5 -6.44 40.91 48.32
CA ASN A 5 -5.60 39.71 48.30
C ASN A 5 -6.11 38.85 47.13
N SER A 6 -5.57 39.06 45.94
CA SER A 6 -5.78 38.13 44.82
C SER A 6 -5.11 36.80 45.18
N LYS A 7 -5.87 35.72 45.24
CA LYS A 7 -5.31 34.36 45.41
C LYS A 7 -4.88 33.86 44.04
N LYS A 8 -3.58 33.59 43.89
CA LYS A 8 -3.06 32.80 42.78
C LYS A 8 -3.20 31.33 43.11
N ASP A 9 -4.15 30.66 42.48
CA ASP A 9 -4.27 29.20 42.52
C ASP A 9 -3.83 28.63 41.17
N ARG A 10 -3.14 27.49 41.21
CA ARG A 10 -2.57 26.82 40.04
C ARG A 10 -3.57 25.77 39.53
N CYS A 11 -3.92 25.84 38.26
CA CYS A 11 -4.86 24.89 37.66
C CYS A 11 -4.27 23.47 37.69
N GLU A 12 -5.01 22.49 38.20
CA GLU A 12 -4.55 21.10 38.30
C GLU A 12 -4.46 20.40 36.93
N ASP A 13 -5.23 20.85 35.93
CA ASP A 13 -5.25 20.25 34.58
C ASP A 13 -4.14 20.75 33.66
N CYS A 14 -3.76 22.04 33.72
CA CYS A 14 -2.74 22.62 32.84
C CYS A 14 -1.51 23.19 33.55
N GLY A 15 -1.54 23.37 34.87
CA GLY A 15 -0.39 23.81 35.66
C GLY A 15 -0.09 25.31 35.62
N ASP A 16 -0.89 26.12 34.92
CA ASP A 16 -0.70 27.57 34.82
C ASP A 16 -1.29 28.33 36.02
N GLU A 17 -0.67 29.45 36.38
CA GLU A 17 -1.15 30.36 37.44
C GLU A 17 -2.20 31.32 36.90
N CYS A 18 -3.40 31.30 37.48
CA CYS A 18 -4.45 32.27 37.18
C CYS A 18 -4.63 33.25 38.35
N GLU A 19 -4.72 34.55 38.04
CA GLU A 19 -5.15 35.58 39.00
C GLU A 19 -6.66 35.80 38.83
N CYS A 20 -7.46 35.37 39.81
CA CYS A 20 -8.92 35.55 39.83
C CYS A 20 -9.30 36.43 41.03
N ASP A 21 -10.10 37.48 40.79
CA ASP A 21 -10.52 38.44 41.82
C ASP A 21 -11.98 38.28 42.29
N ASP A 22 -12.74 37.25 41.90
CA ASP A 22 -14.05 36.92 42.50
C ASP A 22 -14.53 35.48 42.16
N ASP A 23 -15.43 34.94 42.99
CA ASP A 23 -15.97 33.55 43.01
C ASP A 23 -16.73 33.08 41.74
N SER A 24 -16.64 33.83 40.64
CA SER A 24 -17.22 33.48 39.34
C SER A 24 -16.17 33.59 38.24
N CYS A 25 -15.06 32.86 38.39
CA CYS A 25 -13.98 32.85 37.40
C CYS A 25 -14.41 31.97 36.19
N GLU A 26 -14.96 32.58 35.15
CA GLU A 26 -15.04 31.98 33.82
C GLU A 26 -13.64 32.05 33.19
N CYS A 27 -12.99 30.90 33.04
CA CYS A 27 -11.74 30.81 32.30
C CYS A 27 -12.02 31.16 30.82
N GLY A 28 -11.50 32.29 30.35
CA GLY A 28 -11.68 32.78 28.97
C GLY A 28 -10.89 31.99 27.91
N HIS A 29 -10.60 30.72 28.16
CA HIS A 29 -9.99 29.83 27.19
C HIS A 29 -10.95 28.68 26.89
N ASP A 30 -11.19 28.48 25.60
CA ASP A 30 -12.08 27.45 25.08
C ASP A 30 -11.50 26.07 25.44
N HIS A 31 -12.13 25.37 26.39
CA HIS A 31 -11.86 23.96 26.65
C HIS A 31 -12.61 23.10 25.62
N SER A 32 -12.38 23.36 24.34
CA SER A 32 -12.59 22.36 23.31
C SER A 32 -11.46 21.33 23.46
N HIS A 33 -11.60 20.42 24.43
CA HIS A 33 -10.89 19.15 24.38
C HIS A 33 -11.48 18.37 23.20
N GLU A 34 -11.05 18.74 22.00
CA GLU A 34 -11.03 17.82 20.88
C GLU A 34 -10.15 16.67 21.37
N GLU A 35 -10.79 15.55 21.75
CA GLU A 35 -10.06 14.32 21.99
C GLU A 35 -9.20 14.11 20.76
N MET A 36 -7.90 14.43 20.87
CA MET A 36 -6.92 14.05 19.88
C MET A 36 -6.96 12.54 19.88
N ASN A 37 -7.80 12.00 19.00
CA ASN A 37 -7.91 10.59 18.72
C ASN A 37 -6.60 10.23 18.02
N MET A 38 -5.54 10.07 18.81
CA MET A 38 -4.31 9.49 18.34
C MET A 38 -4.69 8.16 17.72
N PRO A 39 -4.28 7.88 16.46
CA PRO A 39 -4.56 6.59 15.86
C PRO A 39 -4.00 5.53 16.82
N ILE A 40 -4.89 4.73 17.40
CA ILE A 40 -4.52 3.62 18.28
C ILE A 40 -3.65 2.71 17.43
N ASN A 41 -2.33 2.80 17.59
CA ASN A 41 -1.41 1.88 16.93
C ASN A 41 -1.51 0.54 17.68
N PRO A 42 -2.12 -0.51 17.09
CA PRO A 42 -2.38 -1.77 17.80
C PRO A 42 -1.09 -2.50 18.22
N GLN A 43 0.06 -2.03 17.73
CA GLN A 43 1.38 -2.61 18.00
C GLN A 43 1.92 -2.29 19.40
N MET A 44 1.25 -1.44 20.20
CA MET A 44 1.77 -0.91 21.46
C MET A 44 1.97 -1.93 22.60
N ASN A 45 1.49 -3.17 22.47
CA ASN A 45 1.57 -4.17 23.56
C ASN A 45 2.38 -5.45 23.22
N PHE A 46 3.25 -5.40 22.21
CA PHE A 46 4.12 -6.53 21.82
C PHE A 46 5.62 -6.24 22.05
N ASP A 47 6.42 -7.29 22.23
CA ASP A 47 7.88 -7.19 22.32
C ASP A 47 8.49 -6.64 21.01
N ALA A 48 9.70 -6.07 21.11
CA ALA A 48 10.36 -5.37 20.01
C ALA A 48 10.47 -6.23 18.73
N ASP A 49 10.84 -7.49 18.89
CA ASP A 49 10.96 -8.44 17.78
C ASP A 49 9.60 -8.72 17.12
N THR A 50 8.52 -8.89 17.91
CA THR A 50 7.17 -9.11 17.38
C THR A 50 6.68 -7.89 16.60
N ARG A 51 6.96 -6.67 17.08
CA ARG A 51 6.63 -5.44 16.33
C ARG A 51 7.39 -5.37 15.00
N ALA A 52 8.68 -5.72 14.99
CA ALA A 52 9.47 -5.75 13.77
C ALA A 52 8.92 -6.77 12.76
N ALA A 53 8.56 -7.97 13.21
CA ALA A 53 7.94 -9.00 12.36
C ALA A 53 6.58 -8.55 11.80
N ILE A 54 5.75 -7.87 12.59
CA ILE A 54 4.49 -7.29 12.12
C ILE A 54 4.74 -6.25 11.03
N GLN A 55 5.71 -5.35 11.22
CA GLN A 55 6.09 -4.35 10.23
C GLN A 55 6.61 -4.98 8.94
N GLU A 56 7.43 -6.03 9.06
CA GLU A 56 7.92 -6.77 7.89
C GLU A 56 6.77 -7.40 7.10
N ILE A 57 5.81 -8.06 7.77
CA ILE A 57 4.60 -8.59 7.12
C ILE A 57 3.85 -7.49 6.37
N GLN A 58 3.61 -6.34 7.00
CA GLN A 58 2.87 -5.24 6.35
C GLN A 58 3.57 -4.76 5.06
N ILE A 59 4.90 -4.68 5.07
CA ILE A 59 5.68 -4.32 3.88
C ILE A 59 5.60 -5.42 2.82
N LEU A 60 5.74 -6.69 3.23
CA LEU A 60 5.65 -7.83 2.31
C LEU A 60 4.27 -7.93 1.66
N GLU A 61 3.19 -7.74 2.43
CA GLU A 61 1.81 -7.72 1.93
C GLU A 61 1.60 -6.60 0.92
N HIS A 62 2.09 -5.38 1.20
CA HIS A 62 2.01 -4.29 0.25
C HIS A 62 2.75 -4.60 -1.06
N ASN A 63 3.98 -5.12 -0.97
CA ASN A 63 4.76 -5.49 -2.16
C ASN A 63 4.12 -6.64 -2.94
N PHE A 64 3.54 -7.60 -2.23
CA PHE A 64 2.80 -8.71 -2.84
C PHE A 64 1.59 -8.22 -3.63
N GLU A 65 0.81 -7.28 -3.08
CA GLU A 65 -0.31 -6.67 -3.81
C GLU A 65 0.15 -5.99 -5.10
N GLN A 66 1.27 -5.26 -5.08
CA GLN A 66 1.84 -4.63 -6.28
C GLN A 66 2.27 -5.68 -7.32
N LEU A 67 2.92 -6.76 -6.87
CA LEU A 67 3.31 -7.88 -7.73
C LEU A 67 2.09 -8.50 -8.42
N MET A 68 1.01 -8.73 -7.67
CA MET A 68 -0.22 -9.30 -8.19
C MET A 68 -0.92 -8.40 -9.21
N GLN A 69 -0.92 -7.07 -8.98
CA GLN A 69 -1.43 -6.10 -9.96
C GLN A 69 -0.62 -6.15 -11.26
N GLN A 70 0.71 -6.13 -11.17
CA GLN A 70 1.59 -6.20 -12.35
C GLN A 70 1.40 -7.53 -13.11
N LYS A 71 1.27 -8.64 -12.38
CA LYS A 71 0.99 -9.97 -12.92
C LYS A 71 -0.35 -10.00 -13.66
N HIS A 72 -1.38 -9.36 -13.13
CA HIS A 72 -2.68 -9.25 -13.79
C HIS A 72 -2.56 -8.49 -15.13
N LEU A 73 -1.85 -7.35 -15.16
CA LEU A 73 -1.60 -6.58 -16.38
C LEU A 73 -0.91 -7.42 -17.46
N PHE A 74 0.12 -8.20 -17.11
CA PHE A 74 0.80 -9.06 -18.07
C PHE A 74 -0.07 -10.20 -18.59
N ASN A 75 -0.91 -10.80 -17.74
CA ASN A 75 -1.85 -11.83 -18.19
C ASN A 75 -2.87 -11.28 -19.20
N MET A 76 -3.38 -10.06 -18.98
CA MET A 76 -4.26 -9.40 -19.95
C MET A 76 -3.55 -9.18 -21.28
N GLU A 77 -2.33 -8.62 -21.25
CA GLU A 77 -1.53 -8.38 -22.46
C GLU A 77 -1.20 -9.68 -23.22
N ILE A 78 -0.88 -10.77 -22.52
CA ILE A 78 -0.68 -12.10 -23.12
C ILE A 78 -1.98 -12.58 -23.80
N SER A 79 -3.12 -12.45 -23.12
CA SER A 79 -4.42 -12.83 -23.67
C SER A 79 -4.80 -12.01 -24.90
N GLU A 80 -4.57 -10.71 -24.88
CA GLU A 80 -4.79 -9.83 -26.03
C GLU A 80 -3.88 -10.19 -27.20
N THR A 81 -2.61 -10.51 -26.91
CA THR A 81 -1.64 -10.99 -27.92
C THR A 81 -2.11 -12.30 -28.55
N ASP A 82 -2.66 -13.22 -27.77
CA ASP A 82 -3.19 -14.50 -28.26
C ASP A 82 -4.43 -14.33 -29.14
N LEU A 83 -5.32 -13.42 -28.76
CA LEU A 83 -6.46 -13.05 -29.59
C LEU A 83 -6.01 -12.42 -30.91
N ALA A 84 -5.03 -11.50 -30.86
CA ALA A 84 -4.49 -10.86 -32.05
C ALA A 84 -3.81 -11.86 -33.00
N LEU A 85 -3.01 -12.80 -32.48
CA LEU A 85 -2.40 -13.87 -33.26
C LEU A 85 -3.45 -14.74 -33.97
N LYS A 86 -4.51 -15.14 -33.24
CA LYS A 86 -5.61 -15.93 -33.79
C LYS A 86 -6.36 -15.20 -34.90
N GLU A 87 -6.67 -13.92 -34.71
CA GLU A 87 -7.38 -13.12 -35.74
C GLU A 87 -6.49 -12.88 -36.97
N LEU A 88 -5.19 -12.67 -36.76
CA LEU A 88 -4.24 -12.55 -37.86
C LEU A 88 -4.25 -13.82 -38.71
N GLU A 89 -4.25 -15.01 -38.10
CA GLU A 89 -4.30 -16.31 -38.79
C GLU A 89 -5.52 -16.43 -39.73
N SER A 90 -6.70 -15.97 -39.31
CA SER A 90 -7.91 -15.96 -40.15
C SER A 90 -8.00 -14.80 -41.14
N SER A 91 -7.22 -13.73 -40.97
CA SER A 91 -7.25 -12.58 -41.86
C SER A 91 -6.64 -12.86 -43.24
N SER A 92 -7.30 -12.34 -44.29
CA SER A 92 -6.85 -12.39 -45.69
C SER A 92 -6.58 -11.01 -46.31
N GLY A 93 -6.73 -9.94 -45.51
CA GLY A 93 -6.57 -8.56 -45.94
C GLY A 93 -5.15 -8.01 -45.76
N ASP A 94 -4.95 -6.76 -46.20
CA ASP A 94 -3.74 -6.01 -45.89
C ASP A 94 -3.62 -5.77 -44.38
N VAL A 95 -2.42 -5.97 -43.84
CA VAL A 95 -2.16 -5.78 -42.41
C VAL A 95 -1.31 -4.53 -42.19
N PHE A 96 -1.65 -3.78 -41.15
CA PHE A 96 -0.99 -2.54 -40.78
C PHE A 96 -0.52 -2.62 -39.33
N LYS A 97 0.66 -2.07 -39.05
CA LYS A 97 1.24 -1.95 -37.71
C LYS A 97 1.25 -0.49 -37.30
N LEU A 98 0.73 -0.19 -36.11
CA LEU A 98 0.91 1.10 -35.46
C LEU A 98 2.30 1.15 -34.81
N VAL A 99 3.05 2.21 -35.10
CA VAL A 99 4.37 2.50 -34.53
C VAL A 99 4.28 3.82 -33.78
N GLY A 100 4.58 3.78 -32.48
CA GLY A 100 4.30 4.89 -31.58
C GLY A 100 2.80 5.14 -31.44
N SER A 101 2.39 6.41 -31.41
CA SER A 101 0.99 6.81 -31.22
C SER A 101 0.32 7.38 -32.47
N GLN A 102 1.04 7.56 -33.58
CA GLN A 102 0.53 8.28 -34.76
C GLN A 102 0.86 7.63 -36.11
N VAL A 103 1.89 6.77 -36.19
CA VAL A 103 2.39 6.28 -37.48
C VAL A 103 1.85 4.89 -37.77
N ILE A 104 1.17 4.70 -38.90
CA ILE A 104 0.66 3.40 -39.34
C ILE A 104 1.45 2.96 -40.58
N ILE A 105 2.01 1.75 -40.55
CA ILE A 105 2.86 1.20 -41.62
C ILE A 105 2.26 -0.11 -42.12
N LYS A 106 2.10 -0.24 -43.44
CA LYS A 106 1.73 -1.51 -44.08
C LYS A 106 2.85 -2.53 -43.86
N THR A 107 2.51 -3.74 -43.43
CA THR A 107 3.47 -4.81 -43.16
C THR A 107 2.90 -6.15 -43.60
N THR A 108 3.70 -7.21 -43.46
CA THR A 108 3.25 -8.57 -43.74
C THR A 108 2.79 -9.26 -42.46
N LYS A 109 1.89 -10.23 -42.63
CA LYS A 109 1.36 -11.05 -41.54
C LYS A 109 2.47 -11.81 -40.82
N GLU A 110 3.43 -12.35 -41.56
CA GLU A 110 4.55 -13.13 -41.01
C GLU A 110 5.41 -12.28 -40.06
N LYS A 111 5.66 -11.02 -40.42
CA LYS A 111 6.42 -10.09 -39.57
C LYS A 111 5.68 -9.78 -38.27
N ILE A 112 4.38 -9.50 -38.33
CA ILE A 112 3.59 -9.23 -37.12
C ILE A 112 3.51 -10.48 -36.24
N VAL A 113 3.27 -11.65 -36.83
CA VAL A 113 3.24 -12.92 -36.09
C VAL A 113 4.57 -13.16 -35.38
N THR A 114 5.70 -12.91 -36.04
CA THR A 114 7.03 -13.02 -35.41
C THR A 114 7.18 -12.04 -34.24
N ASP A 115 6.84 -10.77 -34.45
CA ASP A 115 6.93 -9.73 -33.41
C ASP A 115 6.06 -10.04 -32.19
N LEU A 116 4.80 -10.46 -32.41
CA LEU A 116 3.86 -10.79 -31.34
C LEU A 116 4.30 -12.05 -30.58
N ASN A 117 4.82 -13.07 -31.26
CA ASN A 117 5.35 -14.26 -30.59
C ASN A 117 6.58 -13.94 -29.74
N HIS A 118 7.52 -13.13 -30.23
CA HIS A 118 8.65 -12.67 -29.43
C HIS A 118 8.20 -11.85 -28.21
N LYS A 119 7.22 -10.95 -28.37
CA LYS A 119 6.63 -10.20 -27.25
C LYS A 119 6.01 -11.15 -26.22
N LYS A 120 5.22 -12.13 -26.66
CA LYS A 120 4.59 -13.13 -25.80
C LYS A 120 5.64 -13.96 -25.04
N GLU A 121 6.70 -14.39 -25.70
CA GLU A 121 7.79 -15.13 -25.07
C GLU A 121 8.47 -14.31 -23.95
N LEU A 122 8.77 -13.03 -24.21
CA LEU A 122 9.34 -12.14 -23.21
C LEU A 122 8.41 -11.93 -22.01
N LEU A 123 7.11 -11.76 -22.26
CA LEU A 123 6.10 -11.63 -21.21
C LEU A 123 5.99 -12.91 -20.37
N ASN A 124 5.99 -14.08 -21.02
CA ASN A 124 5.97 -15.38 -20.33
C ASN A 124 7.21 -15.62 -19.46
N LEU A 125 8.39 -15.20 -19.92
CA LEU A 125 9.62 -15.28 -19.12
C LEU A 125 9.54 -14.40 -17.87
N ARG A 126 9.05 -13.16 -18.00
CA ARG A 126 8.81 -12.30 -16.84
C ARG A 126 7.79 -12.90 -15.89
N MET A 127 6.72 -13.48 -16.44
CA MET A 127 5.68 -14.12 -15.66
C MET A 127 6.23 -15.27 -14.79
N LYS A 128 7.08 -16.12 -15.34
CA LYS A 128 7.73 -17.19 -14.56
C LYS A 128 8.51 -16.67 -13.35
N ASN A 129 9.20 -15.53 -13.50
CA ASN A 129 9.92 -14.93 -12.38
C ASN A 129 8.96 -14.38 -11.31
N MET A 130 7.86 -13.77 -11.74
CA MET A 130 6.83 -13.26 -10.82
C MET A 130 6.12 -14.39 -10.08
N ASP A 131 5.92 -15.56 -10.72
CA ASP A 131 5.38 -16.75 -10.05
C ASP A 131 6.33 -17.28 -8.94
N SER A 132 7.65 -17.15 -9.13
CA SER A 132 8.63 -17.48 -8.08
C SER A 132 8.55 -16.49 -6.93
N GLN A 133 8.51 -15.19 -7.25
CA GLN A 133 8.39 -14.13 -6.25
C GLN A 133 7.10 -14.25 -5.44
N GLU A 134 5.98 -14.59 -6.08
CA GLU A 134 4.69 -14.83 -5.40
C GLU A 134 4.81 -15.90 -4.31
N LYS A 135 5.49 -17.00 -4.62
CA LYS A 135 5.75 -18.08 -3.65
C LYS A 135 6.67 -17.62 -2.52
N GLU A 136 7.76 -16.93 -2.85
CA GLU A 136 8.70 -16.41 -1.86
C GLU A 136 8.02 -15.45 -0.87
N PHE A 137 7.18 -14.54 -1.36
CA PHE A 137 6.37 -13.66 -0.51
C PHE A 137 5.41 -14.45 0.37
N SER A 138 4.67 -15.40 -0.21
CA SER A 138 3.69 -16.22 0.52
C SER A 138 4.34 -17.03 1.64
N ASP A 139 5.46 -17.69 1.34
CA ASP A 139 6.22 -18.51 2.28
C ASP A 139 6.80 -17.64 3.41
N ARG A 140 7.36 -16.46 3.07
CA ARG A 140 7.93 -15.53 4.06
C ARG A 140 6.86 -14.94 4.97
N ILE A 141 5.72 -14.53 4.42
CA ILE A 141 4.58 -14.02 5.20
C ILE A 141 4.08 -15.11 6.16
N GLU A 142 3.92 -16.35 5.69
CA GLU A 142 3.48 -17.47 6.53
C GLU A 142 4.50 -17.80 7.63
N GLU A 143 5.80 -17.79 7.31
CA GLU A 143 6.86 -17.97 8.30
C GLU A 143 6.77 -16.94 9.43
N LEU A 144 6.68 -15.66 9.09
CA LEU A 144 6.57 -14.57 10.06
C LEU A 144 5.27 -14.65 10.87
N ARG A 145 4.15 -15.00 10.24
CA ARG A 145 2.87 -15.22 10.94
C ARG A 145 2.98 -16.32 11.98
N GLN A 146 3.62 -17.44 11.64
CA GLN A 146 3.84 -18.54 12.58
C GLN A 146 4.76 -18.14 13.74
N GLN A 147 5.81 -17.35 13.47
CA GLN A 147 6.71 -16.83 14.50
C GLN A 147 5.96 -15.94 15.50
N ILE A 148 5.11 -15.03 15.00
CA ILE A 148 4.27 -14.14 15.84
C ILE A 148 3.28 -14.97 16.66
N MET A 149 2.57 -15.92 16.05
CA MET A 149 1.60 -16.76 16.76
C MET A 149 2.23 -17.58 17.88
N LYS A 150 3.46 -18.07 17.70
CA LYS A 150 4.20 -18.78 18.76
C LYS A 150 4.56 -17.89 19.94
N LYS A 151 4.75 -16.59 19.73
CA LYS A 151 5.04 -15.62 20.80
C LYS A 151 3.77 -15.22 21.54
N ILE A 152 2.69 -14.95 20.81
CA ILE A 152 1.40 -14.56 21.40
C ILE A 152 0.72 -15.73 22.11
N GLY A 153 0.74 -16.94 21.55
CA GLY A 153 0.14 -18.13 22.17
C GLY A 153 0.91 -18.71 23.37
N LYS A 154 2.08 -18.14 23.70
CA LYS A 154 2.86 -18.46 24.90
C LYS A 154 2.73 -17.42 26.01
N ALA A 155 1.96 -16.34 25.78
CA ALA A 155 1.69 -15.28 26.75
C ALA A 155 0.44 -15.58 27.58
#